data_AF-A0AA38YHC1-F1
#
_entry.id   AF-A0AA38YHC1-F1
#
_cell.length_a   1.000
_cell.length_b   1.000
_cell.length_c   1.000
_cell.angle_alpha   90.00
_cell.angle_beta   90.00
_cell.angle_gamma   90.00
#
_symmetry.space_group_name_H-M   'P 1'
#
loop_
_entity.id
_entity.type
_entity.pdbx_description
1 polymer ?
#
loop_
_entity_poly.entity_id
_entity_poly.type
_entity_poly.pdbx_seq_one_letter_code
_entity_poly.pdbx_strand_id
1 'polypeptide(L)'
;MGVNLRHDPPEPTFYDNPKTSYKIGTPVKNWDEKRREWLKLHPSFAAGAGERILMLTGSQPTPCKNPIGDHLLLRFFKNKVDYCRIHGYDIFYNNWSLDFMEVWASMGPQTPDYDKWGKTLTSTFKDKMFPESDDQSGLVYLLVKEKDKWAEKIYLESQYYFEGYWEEIVGTLDNITSKYLEIEKGVNTLRRRHAEKVSESYAEQREPYLKEAGNGRYSWRRPFITHFTGCQPCSGKHNQMYAGESCWNSMQKVLNFADNQVLRNFGFVHPDLLDSSTVSPLPFDYPA
;
A
#
# COMPACT_ATOMS: atom_id res chain seq x y z
N MET A 1 6.67 7.19 24.07
CA MET A 1 7.35 6.15 24.87
C MET A 1 7.18 4.84 24.13
N GLY A 2 8.27 4.11 23.86
CA GLY A 2 8.20 2.84 23.14
C GLY A 2 7.60 1.72 23.97
N VAL A 3 7.23 0.62 23.32
CA VAL A 3 6.75 -0.60 23.99
C VAL A 3 7.82 -1.10 24.97
N ASN A 4 7.42 -1.34 26.22
CA ASN A 4 8.30 -1.95 27.22
C ASN A 4 8.32 -3.47 27.00
N LEU A 5 9.44 -3.98 26.48
CA LEU A 5 9.69 -5.40 26.22
C LEU A 5 10.41 -6.12 27.37
N ARG A 6 10.66 -5.43 28.49
CA ARG A 6 11.44 -5.99 29.62
C ARG A 6 10.61 -6.78 30.62
N HIS A 7 9.30 -6.78 30.47
CA HIS A 7 8.38 -7.46 31.38
C HIS A 7 7.38 -8.28 30.59
N ASP A 8 7.30 -9.55 30.94
CA ASP A 8 6.33 -10.51 30.43
C ASP A 8 5.57 -11.08 31.65
N PRO A 9 4.23 -10.94 31.71
CA PRO A 9 3.43 -11.44 32.83
C PRO A 9 3.54 -12.96 32.97
N PRO A 10 3.64 -13.50 34.21
CA PRO A 10 3.68 -14.95 34.43
C PRO A 10 2.33 -15.66 34.19
N GLU A 11 1.24 -14.90 34.04
CA GLU A 11 -0.09 -15.43 33.78
C GLU A 11 -0.16 -16.13 32.42
N PRO A 12 -0.60 -17.41 32.36
CA PRO A 12 -0.69 -18.14 31.10
C PRO A 12 -1.74 -17.52 30.19
N THR A 13 -1.42 -17.46 28.92
CA THR A 13 -2.31 -17.00 27.85
C THR A 13 -2.76 -18.16 26.99
N PHE A 14 -3.60 -17.89 25.98
CA PHE A 14 -3.99 -18.93 25.01
C PHE A 14 -2.82 -19.40 24.13
N TYR A 15 -1.71 -18.67 24.07
CA TYR A 15 -0.49 -19.10 23.38
C TYR A 15 0.21 -20.25 24.11
N ASP A 16 0.03 -20.35 25.44
CA ASP A 16 0.67 -21.37 26.29
C ASP A 16 -0.09 -22.71 26.30
N ASN A 17 -1.26 -22.76 25.66
CA ASN A 17 -2.05 -23.98 25.56
C ASN A 17 -1.50 -24.89 24.44
N PRO A 18 -0.99 -26.11 24.74
CA PRO A 18 -0.41 -27.01 23.75
C PRO A 18 -1.42 -27.56 22.74
N LYS A 19 -2.72 -27.39 23.00
CA LYS A 19 -3.79 -27.74 22.06
C LYS A 19 -4.11 -26.60 21.08
N THR A 20 -3.59 -25.40 21.31
CA THR A 20 -3.77 -24.29 20.38
C THR A 20 -3.03 -24.63 19.09
N SER A 21 -3.77 -24.68 17.97
CA SER A 21 -3.22 -24.95 16.64
C SER A 21 -3.72 -23.89 15.68
N TYR A 22 -2.79 -23.31 14.93
CA TYR A 22 -3.09 -22.35 13.87
C TYR A 22 -3.03 -23.11 12.55
N LYS A 23 -4.19 -23.56 12.07
CA LYS A 23 -4.32 -24.19 10.75
C LYS A 23 -5.39 -23.42 9.99
N ILE A 24 -5.04 -22.99 8.79
CA ILE A 24 -6.03 -22.42 7.88
C ILE A 24 -7.07 -23.50 7.57
N GLY A 25 -8.35 -23.11 7.59
CA GLY A 25 -9.50 -24.03 7.56
C GLY A 25 -9.97 -24.52 8.93
N THR A 26 -9.22 -24.29 10.00
CA THR A 26 -9.65 -24.53 11.40
C THR A 26 -9.72 -23.20 12.15
N PRO A 27 -10.90 -22.56 12.23
CA PRO A 27 -11.01 -21.24 12.84
C PRO A 27 -10.64 -21.24 14.33
N VAL A 28 -9.86 -20.24 14.76
CA VAL A 28 -9.65 -19.98 16.18
C VAL A 28 -10.94 -19.44 16.78
N LYS A 29 -11.52 -20.20 17.71
CA LYS A 29 -12.74 -19.78 18.42
C LYS A 29 -12.43 -18.67 19.42
N ASN A 30 -13.36 -17.73 19.57
CA ASN A 30 -13.33 -16.63 20.54
C ASN A 30 -12.06 -15.77 20.44
N TRP A 31 -11.57 -15.50 19.22
CA TRP A 31 -10.36 -14.72 18.99
C TRP A 31 -10.40 -13.31 19.61
N ASP A 32 -11.56 -12.64 19.57
CA ASP A 32 -11.72 -11.31 20.15
C ASP A 32 -11.58 -11.28 21.67
N GLU A 33 -12.14 -12.28 22.35
CA GLU A 33 -12.01 -12.44 23.80
C GLU A 33 -10.55 -12.72 24.17
N LYS A 34 -9.92 -13.68 23.49
CA LYS A 34 -8.51 -14.04 23.66
C LYS A 34 -7.57 -12.85 23.48
N ARG A 35 -7.79 -12.03 22.44
CA ARG A 35 -7.01 -10.81 22.19
C ARG A 35 -7.21 -9.78 23.31
N ARG A 36 -8.45 -9.60 23.78
CA ARG A 36 -8.76 -8.66 24.87
C ARG A 36 -8.10 -9.07 26.18
N GLU A 37 -8.11 -10.36 26.51
CA GLU A 37 -7.42 -10.90 27.68
C GLU A 37 -5.90 -10.70 27.59
N TRP A 38 -5.31 -11.00 26.43
CA TRP A 38 -3.88 -10.78 26.21
C TRP A 38 -3.49 -9.31 26.41
N LEU A 39 -4.26 -8.36 25.85
CA LEU A 39 -3.98 -6.92 26.02
C LEU A 39 -4.12 -6.43 27.48
N LYS A 40 -4.99 -7.05 28.28
CA LYS A 40 -5.08 -6.72 29.73
C LYS A 40 -3.82 -7.11 30.48
N LEU A 41 -3.22 -8.25 30.14
CA LEU A 41 -1.98 -8.74 30.73
C LEU A 41 -0.75 -7.95 30.22
N HIS A 42 -0.83 -7.35 29.02
CA HIS A 42 0.28 -6.66 28.35
C HIS A 42 -0.02 -5.16 28.13
N PRO A 43 -0.12 -4.34 29.20
CA PRO A 43 -0.54 -2.94 29.10
C PRO A 43 0.40 -2.07 28.26
N SER A 44 1.69 -2.43 28.15
CA SER A 44 2.66 -1.73 27.27
C SER A 44 2.31 -1.85 25.79
N PHE A 45 1.54 -2.86 25.40
CA PHE A 45 1.04 -3.07 24.04
C PHE A 45 -0.39 -2.56 23.85
N ALA A 46 -1.15 -2.31 24.93
CA ALA A 46 -2.55 -1.94 24.88
C ALA A 46 -2.82 -0.52 24.36
N ALA A 47 -1.93 0.42 24.64
CA ALA A 47 -2.07 1.80 24.16
C ALA A 47 -2.11 1.85 22.63
N GLY A 48 -3.20 2.40 22.08
CA GLY A 48 -3.44 2.49 20.63
C GLY A 48 -3.62 1.15 19.91
N ALA A 49 -3.79 0.03 20.63
CA ALA A 49 -3.83 -1.30 20.01
C ALA A 49 -4.97 -1.47 18.99
N GLY A 50 -6.10 -0.78 19.17
CA GLY A 50 -7.23 -0.81 18.24
C GLY A 50 -7.00 -0.06 16.93
N GLU A 51 -5.98 0.80 16.88
CA GLU A 51 -5.67 1.68 15.75
C GLU A 51 -4.25 1.45 15.22
N ARG A 52 -3.51 0.49 15.81
CA ARG A 52 -2.14 0.18 15.38
C ARG A 52 -2.17 -0.48 14.00
N ILE A 53 -1.41 0.09 13.08
CA ILE A 53 -1.32 -0.38 11.69
C ILE A 53 0.03 -1.06 11.47
N LEU A 54 -0.02 -2.28 10.93
CA LEU A 54 1.12 -3.00 10.38
C LEU A 54 0.96 -3.08 8.86
N MET A 55 1.87 -2.45 8.12
CA MET A 55 1.95 -2.62 6.67
C MET A 55 2.64 -3.95 6.34
N LEU A 56 1.91 -4.84 5.68
CA LEU A 56 2.45 -6.11 5.18
C LEU A 56 2.68 -6.00 3.66
N THR A 57 3.89 -6.32 3.21
CA THR A 57 4.23 -6.42 1.79
C THR A 57 5.23 -7.57 1.59
N GLY A 58 5.44 -8.01 0.36
CA GLY A 58 6.43 -9.05 0.08
C GLY A 58 6.71 -9.21 -1.41
N SER A 59 7.71 -10.03 -1.69
CA SER A 59 8.06 -10.50 -3.03
C SER A 59 8.57 -11.94 -2.94
N GLN A 60 8.73 -12.60 -4.09
CA GLN A 60 9.29 -13.94 -4.13
C GLN A 60 10.72 -13.98 -3.51
N PRO A 61 11.14 -15.10 -2.91
CA PRO A 61 12.45 -15.23 -2.26
C PRO A 61 13.62 -15.26 -3.25
N THR A 62 13.35 -15.61 -4.50
CA THR A 62 14.35 -15.75 -5.55
C THR A 62 14.53 -14.44 -6.33
N PRO A 63 15.73 -14.21 -6.92
CA PRO A 63 15.94 -13.04 -7.77
C PRO A 63 14.92 -12.96 -8.90
N CYS A 64 14.58 -11.73 -9.29
CA CYS A 64 13.71 -11.50 -10.43
C CYS A 64 14.32 -12.06 -11.72
N LYS A 65 13.46 -12.57 -12.61
CA LYS A 65 13.90 -13.03 -13.94
C LYS A 65 14.37 -11.85 -14.79
N ASN A 66 13.70 -10.71 -14.62
CA ASN A 66 14.12 -9.45 -15.20
C ASN A 66 15.05 -8.73 -14.21
N PRO A 67 16.33 -8.47 -14.54
CA PRO A 67 17.31 -7.87 -13.63
C PRO A 67 16.88 -6.52 -13.04
N ILE A 68 16.08 -5.76 -13.79
CA ILE A 68 15.59 -4.45 -13.34
C ILE A 68 14.50 -4.56 -12.27
N GLY A 69 13.88 -5.74 -12.17
CA GLY A 69 12.78 -6.02 -11.24
C GLY A 69 13.21 -5.92 -9.79
N ASP A 70 14.36 -6.48 -9.42
CA ASP A 70 14.88 -6.42 -8.04
C ASP A 70 15.19 -4.99 -7.62
N HIS A 71 15.72 -4.18 -8.53
CA HIS A 71 15.94 -2.75 -8.29
C HIS A 71 14.62 -2.01 -8.00
N LEU A 72 13.55 -2.28 -8.75
CA LEU A 72 12.24 -1.69 -8.46
C LEU A 72 11.63 -2.19 -7.17
N LEU A 73 11.73 -3.48 -6.86
CA LEU A 73 11.24 -4.04 -5.60
C LEU A 73 11.89 -3.31 -4.41
N LEU A 74 13.19 -3.06 -4.48
CA LEU A 74 13.90 -2.27 -3.47
C LEU A 74 13.35 -0.84 -3.37
N ARG A 75 13.10 -0.17 -4.50
CA ARG A 75 12.54 1.19 -4.51
C ARG A 75 11.10 1.25 -4.00
N PHE A 76 10.27 0.28 -4.35
CA PHE A 76 8.91 0.15 -3.81
C PHE A 76 8.93 -0.10 -2.31
N PHE A 77 9.89 -0.88 -1.81
CA PHE A 77 10.07 -1.08 -0.38
C PHE A 77 10.51 0.20 0.32
N LYS A 78 11.52 0.91 -0.20
CA LYS A 78 11.94 2.22 0.32
C LYS A 78 10.75 3.19 0.43
N ASN A 79 9.95 3.32 -0.64
CA ASN A 79 8.78 4.19 -0.65
C ASN A 79 7.79 3.85 0.50
N LYS A 80 7.52 2.57 0.72
CA LYS A 80 6.67 2.10 1.83
C LYS A 80 7.30 2.38 3.19
N VAL A 81 8.61 2.16 3.34
CA VAL A 81 9.35 2.45 4.58
C VAL A 81 9.29 3.94 4.90
N ASP A 82 9.49 4.82 3.92
CA ASP A 82 9.40 6.26 4.11
C ASP A 82 7.99 6.68 4.56
N TYR A 83 6.95 6.16 3.91
CA TYR A 83 5.56 6.41 4.31
C TYR A 83 5.28 5.89 5.73
N CYS A 84 5.64 4.64 6.05
CA CYS A 84 5.43 4.05 7.37
C CYS A 84 6.17 4.84 8.46
N ARG A 85 7.41 5.27 8.20
CA ARG A 85 8.20 6.09 9.12
C ARG A 85 7.52 7.43 9.42
N ILE A 86 7.00 8.11 8.40
CA ILE A 86 6.32 9.40 8.56
C ILE A 86 5.00 9.23 9.33
N HIS A 87 4.31 8.10 9.15
CA HIS A 87 3.00 7.85 9.74
C HIS A 87 3.04 7.07 11.07
N GLY A 88 4.21 6.60 11.51
CA GLY A 88 4.35 5.79 12.73
C GLY A 88 3.78 4.39 12.59
N TYR A 89 3.81 3.82 11.39
CA TYR A 89 3.33 2.46 11.13
C TYR A 89 4.49 1.46 11.19
N ASP A 90 4.21 0.27 11.70
CA ASP A 90 5.14 -0.85 11.58
C ASP A 90 5.08 -1.40 10.15
N ILE A 91 6.18 -1.96 9.66
CA ILE A 91 6.25 -2.60 8.34
C ILE A 91 6.91 -3.96 8.44
N PHE A 92 6.31 -4.96 7.80
CA PHE A 92 6.88 -6.30 7.65
C PHE A 92 7.04 -6.61 6.16
N TYR A 93 8.28 -6.87 5.75
CA TYR A 93 8.60 -7.33 4.40
C TYR A 93 8.81 -8.84 4.42
N ASN A 94 8.01 -9.53 3.63
CA ASN A 94 7.99 -10.96 3.63
C ASN A 94 8.59 -11.54 2.34
N ASN A 95 9.65 -12.33 2.48
CA ASN A 95 10.26 -13.07 1.37
C ASN A 95 9.83 -14.54 1.33
N TRP A 96 9.23 -15.06 2.41
CA TRP A 96 9.08 -16.50 2.62
C TRP A 96 7.61 -16.92 2.70
N SER A 97 6.77 -16.16 3.39
CA SER A 97 5.38 -16.55 3.65
C SER A 97 4.41 -16.28 2.49
N LEU A 98 4.89 -16.06 1.25
CA LEU A 98 4.03 -16.24 0.07
C LEU A 98 3.66 -17.72 -0.10
N ASP A 99 4.59 -18.64 0.17
CA ASP A 99 4.33 -20.10 0.22
C ASP A 99 3.42 -20.50 1.41
N PHE A 100 3.22 -19.61 2.39
CA PHE A 100 2.37 -19.84 3.58
C PHE A 100 0.99 -19.16 3.45
N MET A 101 0.93 -17.97 2.84
CA MET A 101 -0.30 -17.31 2.39
C MET A 101 -0.98 -18.08 1.25
N GLU A 102 -0.24 -19.00 0.60
CA GLU A 102 -0.73 -20.04 -0.30
C GLU A 102 -1.85 -20.90 0.32
N VAL A 103 -1.92 -21.02 1.64
CA VAL A 103 -3.01 -21.75 2.30
C VAL A 103 -4.28 -20.89 2.42
N TRP A 104 -4.18 -19.55 2.40
CA TRP A 104 -5.34 -18.64 2.16
C TRP A 104 -5.81 -18.73 0.70
N ALA A 105 -4.94 -19.19 -0.20
CA ALA A 105 -5.25 -19.48 -1.59
C ALA A 105 -6.04 -20.80 -1.77
N SER A 106 -7.11 -21.03 -1.00
CA SER A 106 -8.08 -22.10 -1.32
C SER A 106 -8.77 -21.91 -2.69
N MET A 107 -8.44 -20.83 -3.40
CA MET A 107 -8.78 -20.51 -4.78
C MET A 107 -7.52 -20.32 -5.67
N GLY A 108 -6.32 -20.69 -5.23
CA GLY A 108 -5.05 -20.49 -5.95
C GLY A 108 -4.49 -21.77 -6.61
N PRO A 109 -3.36 -21.63 -7.35
CA PRO A 109 -2.84 -22.64 -8.29
C PRO A 109 -2.45 -23.99 -7.69
N GLN A 110 -2.29 -24.09 -6.37
CA GLN A 110 -1.93 -25.35 -5.69
C GLN A 110 -3.13 -26.17 -5.20
N THR A 111 -4.36 -25.77 -5.52
CA THR A 111 -5.56 -26.55 -5.13
C THR A 111 -5.99 -27.54 -6.22
N PRO A 112 -6.56 -28.70 -5.86
CA PRO A 112 -7.16 -29.63 -6.85
C PRO A 112 -8.27 -28.98 -7.68
N ASP A 113 -8.88 -27.91 -7.16
CA ASP A 113 -10.00 -27.20 -7.76
C ASP A 113 -9.60 -25.91 -8.50
N TYR A 114 -8.30 -25.61 -8.66
CA TYR A 114 -7.86 -24.35 -9.28
C TYR A 114 -8.47 -24.12 -10.67
N ASP A 115 -8.41 -25.13 -11.54
CA ASP A 115 -9.00 -25.07 -12.89
C ASP A 115 -10.52 -24.89 -12.84
N LYS A 116 -11.18 -25.47 -11.83
CA LYS A 116 -12.62 -25.32 -11.60
C LYS A 116 -12.96 -23.91 -11.16
N TRP A 117 -12.16 -23.30 -10.29
CA TRP A 117 -12.33 -21.90 -9.88
C TRP A 117 -12.08 -20.94 -11.03
N GLY A 118 -11.03 -21.14 -11.84
CA GLY A 118 -10.77 -20.33 -13.03
C GLY A 118 -11.95 -20.33 -14.01
N LYS A 119 -12.54 -21.50 -14.29
CA LYS A 119 -13.77 -21.63 -15.10
C LYS A 119 -14.97 -20.94 -14.46
N THR A 120 -15.15 -21.09 -13.15
CA THR A 120 -16.26 -20.48 -12.40
C THR A 120 -16.17 -18.95 -12.42
N LEU A 121 -14.99 -18.40 -12.19
CA LEU A 121 -14.76 -16.95 -12.22
C LEU A 121 -14.93 -16.39 -13.63
N THR A 122 -14.36 -17.04 -14.66
CA THR A 122 -14.49 -16.61 -16.07
C THR A 122 -15.95 -16.66 -16.57
N SER A 123 -16.73 -17.66 -16.14
CA SER A 123 -18.17 -17.72 -16.47
C SER A 123 -19.01 -16.70 -15.72
N THR A 124 -18.56 -16.25 -14.54
CA THR A 124 -19.24 -15.24 -13.73
C THR A 124 -18.92 -13.81 -14.21
N PHE A 125 -17.65 -13.53 -14.53
CA PHE A 125 -17.15 -12.21 -14.92
C PHE A 125 -16.75 -12.22 -16.41
N LYS A 126 -17.66 -11.74 -17.27
CA LYS A 126 -17.51 -11.81 -18.74
C LYS A 126 -16.38 -10.93 -19.30
N ASP A 127 -15.91 -9.97 -18.50
CA ASP A 127 -14.85 -9.01 -18.79
C ASP A 127 -13.49 -9.40 -18.17
N LYS A 128 -13.39 -10.60 -17.56
CA LYS A 128 -12.14 -11.10 -17.00
C LYS A 128 -11.14 -11.41 -18.11
N MET A 129 -10.00 -10.73 -18.10
CA MET A 129 -8.96 -10.89 -19.15
C MET A 129 -8.12 -12.16 -19.01
N PHE A 130 -7.95 -12.66 -17.78
CA PHE A 130 -7.15 -13.86 -17.49
C PHE A 130 -8.08 -15.01 -17.05
N PRO A 131 -8.00 -16.22 -17.64
CA PRO A 131 -8.88 -17.33 -17.29
C PRO A 131 -8.57 -17.98 -15.92
N GLU A 132 -7.40 -17.70 -15.36
CA GLU A 132 -6.93 -18.25 -14.09
C GLU A 132 -7.76 -17.76 -12.90
N SER A 133 -7.67 -18.45 -11.76
CA SER A 133 -8.25 -17.95 -10.52
C SER A 133 -7.30 -16.96 -9.85
N ASP A 134 -7.83 -15.84 -9.39
CA ASP A 134 -7.11 -14.78 -8.65
C ASP A 134 -7.92 -14.34 -7.43
N ASP A 135 -7.21 -13.84 -6.43
CA ASP A 135 -7.73 -13.41 -5.14
C ASP A 135 -8.72 -12.24 -5.26
N GLN A 136 -8.44 -11.28 -6.15
CA GLN A 136 -9.32 -10.14 -6.40
C GLN A 136 -10.70 -10.60 -6.93
N SER A 137 -10.72 -11.44 -7.97
CA SER A 137 -11.95 -11.99 -8.54
C SER A 137 -12.67 -12.92 -7.56
N GLY A 138 -11.94 -13.67 -6.73
CA GLY A 138 -12.49 -14.46 -5.64
C GLY A 138 -13.25 -13.62 -4.62
N LEU A 139 -12.68 -12.48 -4.20
CA LEU A 139 -13.35 -11.55 -3.27
C LEU A 139 -14.61 -10.93 -3.89
N VAL A 140 -14.54 -10.50 -5.16
CA VAL A 140 -15.72 -9.97 -5.87
C VAL A 140 -16.81 -11.03 -5.96
N TYR A 141 -16.46 -12.28 -6.23
CA TYR A 141 -17.41 -13.38 -6.25
C TYR A 141 -18.12 -13.55 -4.89
N LEU A 142 -17.36 -13.54 -3.78
CA LEU A 142 -17.92 -13.61 -2.43
C LEU A 142 -18.84 -12.42 -2.10
N LEU A 143 -18.45 -11.22 -2.50
CA LEU A 143 -19.27 -10.01 -2.31
C LEU A 143 -20.60 -10.06 -3.08
N VAL A 144 -20.57 -10.61 -4.29
CA VAL A 144 -21.77 -10.71 -5.15
C VAL A 144 -22.66 -11.88 -4.73
N LYS A 145 -22.08 -13.04 -4.41
CA LYS A 145 -22.82 -14.29 -4.16
C LYS A 145 -23.18 -14.52 -2.70
N GLU A 146 -22.38 -14.00 -1.77
CA GLU A 146 -22.61 -14.10 -0.32
C GLU A 146 -22.81 -12.70 0.31
N LYS A 147 -23.44 -11.78 -0.44
CA LYS A 147 -23.63 -10.38 -0.04
C LYS A 147 -24.19 -10.22 1.37
N ASP A 148 -25.28 -10.92 1.68
CA ASP A 148 -26.01 -10.79 2.95
C ASP A 148 -25.15 -11.19 4.17
N LYS A 149 -24.07 -11.96 3.94
CA LYS A 149 -23.18 -12.43 5.00
C LYS A 149 -21.98 -11.51 5.23
N TRP A 150 -21.50 -10.85 4.17
CA TRP A 150 -20.21 -10.14 4.19
C TRP A 150 -20.31 -8.63 4.00
N ALA A 151 -21.35 -8.13 3.31
CA ALA A 151 -21.41 -6.73 2.88
C ALA A 151 -21.40 -5.73 4.04
N GLU A 152 -22.09 -6.01 5.16
CA GLU A 152 -22.12 -5.11 6.32
C GLU A 152 -20.75 -4.95 7.02
N LYS A 153 -19.81 -5.86 6.75
CA LYS A 153 -18.46 -5.86 7.34
C LYS A 153 -17.41 -5.32 6.38
N ILE A 154 -17.79 -4.96 5.16
CA ILE A 154 -16.87 -4.55 4.10
C ILE A 154 -17.20 -3.12 3.69
N TYR A 155 -16.21 -2.25 3.81
CA TYR A 155 -16.28 -0.89 3.32
C TYR A 155 -15.62 -0.81 1.94
N LEU A 156 -16.39 -0.45 0.91
CA LEU A 156 -15.87 -0.22 -0.44
C LEU A 156 -15.46 1.25 -0.58
N GLU A 157 -14.18 1.53 -0.37
CA GLU A 157 -13.59 2.86 -0.49
C GLU A 157 -13.53 3.30 -1.96
N SER A 158 -13.98 4.52 -2.24
CA SER A 158 -14.00 5.13 -3.58
C SER A 158 -13.85 6.66 -3.57
N GLN A 159 -13.74 7.26 -2.38
CA GLN A 159 -13.59 8.70 -2.20
C GLN A 159 -12.18 9.17 -2.52
N TYR A 160 -11.18 8.31 -2.40
CA TYR A 160 -9.81 8.57 -2.78
C TYR A 160 -9.14 7.35 -3.41
N TYR A 161 -7.97 7.55 -4.04
CA TYR A 161 -7.18 6.48 -4.64
C TYR A 161 -6.52 5.57 -3.57
N PHE A 162 -7.33 4.79 -2.85
CA PHE A 162 -6.83 3.69 -2.01
C PHE A 162 -6.20 2.58 -2.86
N GLU A 163 -6.74 2.37 -4.05
CA GLU A 163 -6.06 1.72 -5.16
C GLU A 163 -6.29 2.62 -6.38
N GLY A 164 -5.21 3.04 -7.02
CA GLY A 164 -5.26 3.96 -8.14
C GLY A 164 -4.60 3.39 -9.37
N TYR A 165 -5.37 3.22 -10.44
CA TYR A 165 -4.87 2.70 -11.71
C TYR A 165 -3.85 3.67 -12.32
N TRP A 166 -2.62 3.17 -12.52
CA TRP A 166 -1.48 4.01 -12.87
C TRP A 166 -1.64 4.80 -14.18
N GLU A 167 -2.30 4.25 -15.21
CA GLU A 167 -2.47 4.95 -16.49
C GLU A 167 -3.30 6.23 -16.36
N GLU A 168 -4.27 6.27 -15.45
CA GLU A 168 -5.06 7.48 -15.18
C GLU A 168 -4.27 8.54 -14.43
N ILE A 169 -3.23 8.13 -13.69
CA ILE A 169 -2.52 8.99 -12.75
C ILE A 169 -1.26 9.60 -13.37
N VAL A 170 -0.45 8.80 -14.08
CA VAL A 170 0.93 9.20 -14.43
C VAL A 170 0.97 10.45 -15.30
N GLY A 171 0.02 10.60 -16.22
CA GLY A 171 -0.08 11.80 -17.07
C GLY A 171 -0.44 13.08 -16.31
N THR A 172 -0.88 13.00 -15.05
CA THR A 172 -1.34 14.15 -14.26
C THR A 172 -0.27 14.72 -13.34
N LEU A 173 0.83 13.99 -13.09
CA LEU A 173 1.80 14.32 -12.03
C LEU A 173 2.44 15.71 -12.18
N ASP A 174 2.73 16.14 -13.40
CA ASP A 174 3.32 17.46 -13.68
C ASP A 174 2.32 18.60 -13.39
N ASN A 175 1.05 18.39 -13.73
CA ASN A 175 -0.03 19.33 -13.41
C ASN A 175 -0.26 19.40 -11.89
N ILE A 176 -0.28 18.26 -11.20
CA ILE A 176 -0.38 18.20 -9.74
C ILE A 176 0.79 18.98 -9.11
N THR A 177 2.01 18.73 -9.56
CA THR A 177 3.20 19.46 -9.07
C THR A 177 3.04 20.96 -9.26
N SER A 178 2.63 21.39 -10.45
CA SER A 178 2.44 22.81 -10.78
C SER A 178 1.38 23.47 -9.89
N LYS A 179 0.24 22.81 -9.68
CA LYS A 179 -0.85 23.32 -8.81
C LYS A 179 -0.42 23.48 -7.36
N TYR A 180 0.33 22.51 -6.83
CA TYR A 180 0.86 22.61 -5.47
C TYR A 180 1.89 23.75 -5.35
N LEU A 181 2.75 23.94 -6.35
CA LEU A 181 3.70 25.06 -6.37
C LEU A 181 3.00 26.42 -6.49
N GLU A 182 1.91 26.53 -7.25
CA GLU A 182 1.07 27.74 -7.33
C GLU A 182 0.52 28.14 -5.95
N ILE A 183 0.00 27.18 -5.19
CA ILE A 183 -0.50 27.40 -3.82
C ILE A 183 0.64 27.86 -2.90
N GLU A 184 1.79 27.18 -2.95
CA GLU A 184 2.92 27.49 -2.09
C GLU A 184 3.56 28.84 -2.42
N LYS A 185 3.55 29.27 -3.70
CA LYS A 185 3.89 30.64 -4.11
C LYS A 185 2.95 31.68 -3.51
N GLY A 186 1.66 31.37 -3.33
CA GLY A 186 0.71 32.29 -2.71
C GLY A 186 0.78 32.34 -1.17
N VAL A 187 1.28 31.28 -0.54
CA VAL A 187 1.12 31.07 0.91
C VAL A 187 2.46 30.74 1.58
N ASN A 188 3.11 31.76 2.15
CA ASN A 188 4.44 31.63 2.77
C ASN A 188 4.53 30.51 3.82
N THR A 189 3.46 30.26 4.59
CA THR A 189 3.46 29.21 5.62
C THR A 189 3.53 27.80 5.04
N LEU A 190 3.16 27.62 3.76
CA LEU A 190 3.20 26.34 3.04
C LEU A 190 4.53 26.09 2.30
N ARG A 191 5.47 27.04 2.30
CA ARG A 191 6.79 26.91 1.63
C ARG A 191 7.83 26.13 2.43
N ARG A 192 7.44 25.50 3.53
CA ARG A 192 8.38 24.82 4.43
C ARG A 192 9.03 23.61 3.74
N ARG A 193 10.27 23.33 4.10
CA ARG A 193 10.98 22.08 3.77
C ARG A 193 10.48 20.92 4.63
N HIS A 194 9.18 20.68 4.62
CA HIS A 194 8.53 19.66 5.43
C HIS A 194 7.55 18.86 4.57
N ALA A 195 7.53 17.53 4.73
CA ALA A 195 6.54 16.65 4.17
C ALA A 195 5.14 17.08 4.66
N GLU A 196 4.11 16.78 3.89
CA GLU A 196 2.75 17.29 4.17
C GLU A 196 2.20 16.80 5.51
N LYS A 197 2.69 15.67 6.03
CA LYS A 197 2.41 15.19 7.38
C LYS A 197 3.64 15.36 8.28
N VAL A 198 3.99 16.60 8.59
CA VAL A 198 4.85 16.91 9.75
C VAL A 198 4.01 17.26 10.99
N SER A 199 2.80 17.80 10.79
CA SER A 199 1.77 17.95 11.84
C SER A 199 0.37 18.00 11.20
N GLU A 200 -0.65 17.60 11.96
CA GLU A 200 -2.07 17.72 11.53
C GLU A 200 -2.40 19.17 11.15
N SER A 201 -1.89 20.13 11.93
CA SER A 201 -2.05 21.57 11.67
C SER A 201 -1.46 22.05 10.33
N TYR A 202 -0.53 21.30 9.73
CA TYR A 202 0.04 21.65 8.42
C TYR A 202 -0.82 21.13 7.27
N ALA A 203 -1.37 19.92 7.41
CA ALA A 203 -2.36 19.39 6.49
C ALA A 203 -3.61 20.29 6.47
N GLU A 204 -4.10 20.71 7.65
CA GLU A 204 -5.24 21.63 7.78
C GLU A 204 -5.03 22.97 7.06
N GLN A 205 -3.81 23.50 7.02
CA GLN A 205 -3.51 24.75 6.30
C GLN A 205 -3.64 24.61 4.78
N ARG A 206 -3.50 23.39 4.23
CA ARG A 206 -3.63 23.12 2.79
C ARG A 206 -5.08 22.86 2.38
N GLU A 207 -5.92 22.36 3.29
CA GLU A 207 -7.30 21.97 2.99
C GLU A 207 -8.14 23.06 2.30
N PRO A 208 -8.09 24.35 2.67
CA PRO A 208 -8.86 25.39 1.99
C PRO A 208 -8.57 25.50 0.49
N TYR A 209 -7.34 25.16 0.06
CA TYR A 209 -6.91 25.24 -1.33
C TYR A 209 -7.15 23.93 -2.09
N LEU A 210 -7.24 22.80 -1.38
CA LEU A 210 -7.37 21.47 -1.96
C LEU A 210 -8.81 20.94 -1.92
N LYS A 211 -9.73 21.60 -1.21
CA LYS A 211 -11.12 21.14 -1.06
C LYS A 211 -11.82 20.89 -2.40
N GLU A 212 -11.63 21.79 -3.37
CA GLU A 212 -12.22 21.67 -4.70
C GLU A 212 -11.42 20.75 -5.63
N ALA A 213 -10.24 20.29 -5.22
CA ALA A 213 -9.42 19.37 -6.00
C ALA A 213 -10.04 17.97 -6.08
N GLY A 214 -10.89 17.57 -5.13
CA GLY A 214 -11.30 16.18 -4.93
C GLY A 214 -10.16 15.30 -4.40
N ASN A 215 -10.39 13.99 -4.24
CA ASN A 215 -9.37 13.04 -3.75
C ASN A 215 -9.19 11.78 -4.60
N GLY A 216 -10.04 11.59 -5.61
CA GLY A 216 -10.08 10.38 -6.43
C GLY A 216 -10.03 10.68 -7.93
N ARG A 217 -10.82 9.97 -8.72
CA ARG A 217 -10.83 10.13 -10.17
C ARG A 217 -11.11 11.58 -10.60
N TYR A 218 -10.35 12.05 -11.59
CA TYR A 218 -10.36 13.43 -12.09
C TYR A 218 -9.87 14.50 -11.12
N SER A 219 -9.39 14.10 -9.94
CA SER A 219 -8.76 15.00 -9.00
C SER A 219 -7.39 15.46 -9.50
N TRP A 220 -6.97 16.64 -9.07
CA TRP A 220 -5.58 17.10 -9.15
C TRP A 220 -4.89 17.09 -7.79
N ARG A 221 -5.50 16.46 -6.78
CA ARG A 221 -4.83 16.16 -5.51
C ARG A 221 -3.86 15.00 -5.71
N ARG A 222 -2.79 14.98 -4.92
CA ARG A 222 -1.84 13.87 -4.95
C ARG A 222 -2.57 12.54 -4.70
N PRO A 223 -2.44 11.56 -5.61
CA PRO A 223 -3.05 10.25 -5.42
C PRO A 223 -2.40 9.57 -4.23
N PHE A 224 -3.21 8.88 -3.43
CA PHE A 224 -2.70 8.19 -2.24
C PHE A 224 -1.88 6.95 -2.63
N ILE A 225 -2.43 6.07 -3.46
CA ILE A 225 -1.74 4.89 -4.00
C ILE A 225 -1.83 4.91 -5.53
N THR A 226 -0.67 4.72 -6.18
CA THR A 226 -0.58 4.44 -7.61
C THR A 226 -0.13 2.99 -7.79
N HIS A 227 -0.98 2.16 -8.35
CA HIS A 227 -0.78 0.73 -8.48
C HIS A 227 -0.54 0.33 -9.95
N PHE A 228 0.63 -0.28 -10.18
CA PHE A 228 1.11 -0.70 -11.50
C PHE A 228 0.61 -2.10 -11.90
N THR A 229 -0.70 -2.29 -11.83
CA THR A 229 -1.34 -3.55 -12.25
C THR A 229 -0.97 -3.88 -13.70
N GLY A 230 -0.65 -5.15 -13.96
CA GLY A 230 -0.26 -5.65 -15.28
C GLY A 230 1.19 -5.37 -15.71
N CYS A 231 1.98 -4.55 -15.01
CA CYS A 231 3.35 -4.24 -15.43
C CYS A 231 4.38 -5.33 -15.12
N GLN A 232 4.14 -6.16 -14.11
CA GLN A 232 4.97 -7.35 -13.76
C GLN A 232 6.50 -7.15 -13.87
N PRO A 233 7.09 -6.15 -13.19
CA PRO A 233 8.49 -5.76 -13.41
C PRO A 233 9.48 -6.88 -13.13
N CYS A 234 9.15 -7.78 -12.19
CA CYS A 234 10.00 -8.88 -11.78
C CYS A 234 10.06 -10.04 -12.79
N SER A 235 8.93 -10.39 -13.40
CA SER A 235 8.89 -11.43 -14.43
C SER A 235 9.35 -10.89 -15.79
N GLY A 236 9.19 -9.57 -16.03
CA GLY A 236 9.35 -8.93 -17.33
C GLY A 236 8.19 -9.18 -18.29
N LYS A 237 7.24 -10.04 -17.93
CA LYS A 237 6.08 -10.43 -18.72
C LYS A 237 4.91 -9.46 -18.50
N HIS A 238 5.14 -8.19 -18.79
CA HIS A 238 4.09 -7.18 -18.72
C HIS A 238 2.91 -7.52 -19.64
N ASN A 239 1.72 -7.05 -19.28
CA ASN A 239 0.54 -7.17 -20.12
C ASN A 239 0.78 -6.44 -21.45
N GLN A 240 0.55 -7.13 -22.57
CA GLN A 240 0.78 -6.62 -23.93
C GLN A 240 -0.07 -5.40 -24.28
N MET A 241 -1.13 -5.12 -23.52
CA MET A 241 -1.88 -3.87 -23.62
C MET A 241 -1.00 -2.64 -23.31
N TYR A 242 0.07 -2.81 -22.53
CA TYR A 242 1.01 -1.76 -22.18
C TYR A 242 2.36 -2.00 -22.86
N ALA A 243 3.05 -0.94 -23.25
CA ALA A 243 4.46 -1.05 -23.63
C ALA A 243 5.31 -1.22 -22.36
N GLY A 244 6.22 -2.21 -22.32
CA GLY A 244 7.09 -2.43 -21.15
C GLY A 244 7.93 -1.22 -20.75
N GLU A 245 8.38 -0.42 -21.72
CA GLU A 245 9.06 0.85 -21.47
C GLU A 245 8.15 1.88 -20.77
N SER A 246 6.86 1.92 -21.13
CA SER A 246 5.86 2.77 -20.48
C SER A 246 5.70 2.40 -19.01
N CYS A 247 5.60 1.10 -18.70
CA CYS A 247 5.54 0.61 -17.32
C CYS A 247 6.76 1.07 -16.50
N TRP A 248 7.97 0.84 -17.02
CA TRP A 248 9.21 1.19 -16.33
C TRP A 248 9.33 2.70 -16.07
N ASN A 249 9.20 3.50 -17.13
CA ASN A 249 9.33 4.96 -17.04
C ASN A 249 8.27 5.55 -16.11
N SER A 250 7.06 5.01 -16.13
CA SER A 250 5.97 5.44 -15.26
C SER A 250 6.23 5.10 -13.79
N MET A 251 6.77 3.91 -13.50
CA MET A 251 7.20 3.55 -12.14
C MET A 251 8.27 4.51 -11.61
N GLN A 252 9.28 4.82 -12.43
CA GLN A 252 10.31 5.79 -12.05
C GLN A 252 9.72 7.16 -11.75
N LYS A 253 8.84 7.66 -12.63
CA LYS A 253 8.18 8.97 -12.44
C LYS A 253 7.40 9.04 -11.13
N VAL A 254 6.57 8.03 -10.86
CA VAL A 254 5.75 7.99 -9.65
C VAL A 254 6.61 7.86 -8.39
N LEU A 255 7.65 7.03 -8.44
CA LEU A 255 8.57 6.87 -7.31
C LEU A 255 9.32 8.17 -7.02
N ASN A 256 9.84 8.87 -8.03
CA ASN A 256 10.53 10.15 -7.85
C ASN A 256 9.56 11.26 -7.43
N PHE A 257 8.31 11.24 -7.91
CA PHE A 257 7.27 12.16 -7.49
C PHE A 257 6.94 12.00 -6.00
N ALA A 258 6.87 10.76 -5.51
CA ALA A 258 6.72 10.49 -4.08
C ALA A 258 7.99 10.85 -3.30
N ASP A 259 9.17 10.49 -3.81
CA ASP A 259 10.44 10.75 -3.13
C ASP A 259 10.73 12.26 -2.99
N ASN A 260 10.28 13.08 -3.95
CA ASN A 260 10.36 14.55 -3.84
C ASN A 260 9.65 15.10 -2.59
N GLN A 261 8.61 14.44 -2.09
CA GLN A 261 7.93 14.83 -0.86
C GLN A 261 8.79 14.52 0.38
N VAL A 262 9.63 13.49 0.30
CA VAL A 262 10.59 13.09 1.35
C VAL A 262 11.86 13.94 1.26
N LEU A 263 12.47 14.05 0.07
CA LEU A 263 13.70 14.81 -0.19
C LEU A 263 13.55 16.29 0.14
N ARG A 264 12.36 16.86 0.00
CA ARG A 264 12.07 18.24 0.40
C ARG A 264 12.40 18.49 1.87
N ASN A 265 12.26 17.49 2.75
CA ASN A 265 12.68 17.58 4.16
C ASN A 265 14.17 17.88 4.33
N PHE A 266 14.97 17.41 3.39
CA PHE A 266 16.41 17.54 3.40
C PHE A 266 16.89 18.69 2.50
N GLY A 267 15.97 19.42 1.85
CA GLY A 267 16.29 20.51 0.94
C GLY A 267 16.75 20.06 -0.43
N PHE A 268 16.25 18.92 -0.91
CA PHE A 268 16.57 18.40 -2.24
C PHE A 268 15.30 18.06 -3.03
N VAL A 269 15.44 17.95 -4.35
CA VAL A 269 14.40 17.51 -5.28
C VAL A 269 15.03 16.81 -6.49
N HIS A 270 14.33 15.84 -7.07
CA HIS A 270 14.55 15.38 -8.43
C HIS A 270 14.02 16.43 -9.41
N PRO A 271 14.87 17.08 -10.22
CA PRO A 271 14.43 18.05 -11.22
C PRO A 271 13.74 17.39 -12.41
N ASP A 272 14.09 16.14 -12.72
CA ASP A 272 13.46 15.30 -13.73
C ASP A 272 12.96 14.03 -13.07
N LEU A 273 11.65 13.74 -13.20
CA LEU A 273 11.03 12.55 -12.63
C LEU A 273 11.48 11.25 -13.31
N LEU A 274 12.12 11.31 -14.49
CA LEU A 274 12.73 10.14 -15.13
C LEU A 274 14.18 9.90 -14.70
N ASP A 275 14.83 10.87 -14.07
CA ASP A 275 16.20 10.72 -13.56
C ASP A 275 16.21 10.48 -12.06
N SER A 276 16.42 9.21 -11.69
CA SER A 276 16.50 8.79 -10.30
C SER A 276 17.88 9.00 -9.66
N SER A 277 18.89 9.38 -10.45
CA SER A 277 20.28 9.50 -10.00
C SER A 277 20.66 10.92 -9.58
N THR A 278 20.01 11.92 -10.16
CA THR A 278 20.31 13.33 -9.90
C THR A 278 19.30 13.94 -8.94
N VAL A 279 19.82 14.68 -7.95
CA VAL A 279 19.03 15.58 -7.10
C VAL A 279 19.65 16.97 -7.11
N SER A 280 18.81 18.00 -7.02
CA SER A 280 19.22 19.40 -6.95
C SER A 280 18.84 20.00 -5.60
N PRO A 281 19.68 20.89 -5.03
CA PRO A 281 19.33 21.60 -3.82
C PRO A 281 18.15 22.55 -4.06
N LEU A 282 17.23 22.61 -3.09
CA LEU A 282 16.14 23.57 -3.05
C LEU A 282 16.49 24.74 -2.13
N PRO A 283 16.17 26.01 -2.45
CA PRO A 283 16.23 27.14 -1.51
C PRO A 283 15.42 26.90 -0.22
N PHE A 284 15.71 27.65 0.84
CA PHE A 284 15.05 27.46 2.15
C PHE A 284 13.56 27.83 2.10
N ASP A 285 13.22 28.83 1.30
CA ASP A 285 11.87 29.39 1.12
C ASP A 285 11.22 28.98 -0.20
N TYR A 286 11.76 27.99 -0.91
CA TYR A 286 11.20 27.52 -2.18
C TYR A 286 9.71 27.14 -2.04
N PRO A 287 8.83 27.52 -2.98
CA PRO A 287 9.09 28.19 -4.26
C PRO A 287 8.83 29.71 -4.21
N ALA A 288 9.51 30.45 -3.33
CA ALA A 288 9.35 31.89 -3.18
C ALA A 288 9.44 32.71 -4.48
#